data_AF-A0A5M8NUB7-F1
#
_entry.id   AF-A0A5M8NUB7-F1
#
_cell.length_a   1.000
_cell.length_b   1.000
_cell.length_c   1.000
_cell.angle_alpha   90.00
_cell.angle_beta   90.00
_cell.angle_gamma   90.00
#
_symmetry.space_group_name_H-M   'P 1'
#
loop_
_entity.id
_entity.type
_entity.pdbx_description
1 polymer ?
#
loop_
_entity_poly.entity_id
_entity_poly.type
_entity_poly.pdbx_seq_one_letter_code
_entity_poly.pdbx_strand_id
1 'polypeptide(L)'
;MKENAKSVPVITEEAVIEPPSLEDIRETQRQNKVKEQDEKLNIALDYTRESFALYLSDEHLKVLTRNVQIYINKLDAKELKPVKVKELSINDLRHFGWNIWNFFKPRNQMDIAHFLKIVFPDIFKEAEFDSIKRHLKDDELKGLLRYRRALHSLKTYY
;
A
#
# COMPACT_ATOMS: atom_id res chain seq x y z
N MET A 1 -40.78 -13.16 -68.06
CA MET A 1 -40.37 -14.58 -67.94
C MET A 1 -38.84 -14.65 -68.03
N LYS A 2 -38.19 -15.26 -67.01
CA LYS A 2 -36.78 -15.77 -66.90
C LYS A 2 -35.66 -14.70 -67.01
N GLU A 3 -34.55 -14.67 -66.25
CA GLU A 3 -33.72 -15.63 -65.46
C GLU A 3 -33.24 -14.92 -64.15
N ASN A 4 -33.25 -15.51 -62.95
CA ASN A 4 -32.31 -16.43 -62.28
C ASN A 4 -30.84 -15.95 -62.10
N ALA A 5 -30.43 -15.63 -60.86
CA ALA A 5 -29.08 -15.87 -60.35
C ALA A 5 -29.07 -15.95 -58.81
N LYS A 6 -28.34 -16.94 -58.29
CA LYS A 6 -28.25 -17.42 -56.90
C LYS A 6 -27.30 -16.62 -56.00
N SER A 7 -27.41 -16.92 -54.69
CA SER A 7 -26.43 -16.83 -53.60
C SER A 7 -26.30 -15.46 -52.92
N VAL A 8 -26.20 -15.36 -51.58
CA VAL A 8 -25.34 -16.12 -50.66
C VAL A 8 -26.03 -16.25 -49.28
N PRO A 9 -25.89 -17.36 -48.53
CA PRO A 9 -26.20 -17.34 -47.10
C PRO A 9 -25.10 -16.55 -46.40
N VAL A 10 -25.47 -15.42 -45.80
CA VAL A 10 -24.58 -14.70 -44.87
C VAL A 10 -24.38 -15.61 -43.66
N ILE A 11 -23.32 -16.41 -43.69
CA ILE A 11 -22.81 -17.06 -42.49
C ILE A 11 -22.07 -15.96 -41.75
N THR A 12 -22.75 -15.36 -40.78
CA THR A 12 -22.10 -14.66 -39.69
C THR A 12 -21.25 -15.70 -38.96
N GLU A 13 -19.94 -15.67 -39.20
CA GLU A 13 -18.96 -16.29 -38.31
C GLU A 13 -19.13 -15.62 -36.94
N GLU A 14 -20.00 -16.18 -36.11
CA GLU A 14 -19.87 -16.03 -34.67
C GLU A 14 -18.48 -16.57 -34.33
N ALA A 15 -17.55 -15.67 -34.03
CA ALA A 15 -16.25 -16.03 -33.50
C ALA A 15 -16.49 -16.96 -32.30
N VAL A 16 -16.18 -18.25 -32.47
CA VAL A 16 -16.22 -19.22 -31.39
C VAL A 16 -15.14 -18.80 -30.42
N ILE A 17 -15.52 -18.03 -29.40
CA ILE A 17 -14.63 -17.71 -28.28
C ILE A 17 -14.54 -19.01 -27.48
N GLU A 18 -13.53 -19.82 -27.79
CA GLU A 18 -13.24 -20.98 -26.96
C GLU A 18 -13.01 -20.52 -25.52
N PRO A 19 -13.56 -21.25 -24.53
CA PRO A 19 -13.36 -20.91 -23.14
C PRO A 19 -11.86 -20.92 -22.82
N PRO A 20 -11.37 -19.99 -21.98
CA PRO A 20 -9.96 -19.89 -21.66
C PRO A 20 -9.44 -21.19 -21.05
N SER A 21 -8.21 -21.57 -21.40
CA SER A 21 -7.58 -22.76 -20.82
C SER A 21 -7.31 -22.55 -19.32
N LEU A 22 -7.07 -23.64 -18.59
CA LEU A 22 -6.69 -23.56 -17.17
C LEU A 22 -5.40 -22.75 -16.96
N GLU A 23 -4.48 -22.74 -17.93
CA GLU A 23 -3.24 -21.97 -17.82
C GLU A 23 -3.50 -20.47 -18.03
N ASP A 24 -4.39 -20.11 -18.97
CA ASP A 24 -4.82 -18.71 -19.17
C ASP A 24 -5.51 -18.16 -17.91
N ILE A 25 -6.34 -18.99 -17.26
CA ILE A 25 -7.01 -18.63 -15.99
C ILE A 25 -5.96 -18.41 -14.89
N ARG A 26 -4.96 -19.29 -14.77
CA ARG A 26 -3.88 -19.14 -13.76
C ARG A 26 -3.06 -17.89 -13.99
N GLU A 27 -2.71 -17.60 -15.24
CA GLU A 27 -1.92 -16.42 -15.59
C GLU A 27 -2.69 -15.14 -15.28
N THR A 28 -3.97 -15.07 -15.68
CA THR A 28 -4.87 -13.96 -15.33
C THR A 28 -4.94 -13.75 -13.82
N GLN A 29 -5.07 -14.83 -13.03
CA GLN A 29 -5.08 -14.74 -11.57
C GLN A 29 -3.76 -14.25 -10.97
N ARG A 30 -2.60 -14.64 -11.53
CA ARG A 30 -1.30 -14.14 -11.09
C ARG A 30 -1.16 -12.65 -11.37
N GLN A 31 -1.53 -12.20 -12.56
CA GLN A 31 -1.48 -10.78 -12.95
C GLN A 31 -2.40 -9.92 -12.07
N ASN A 32 -3.62 -10.38 -11.80
CA ASN A 32 -4.54 -9.67 -10.91
C ASN A 32 -3.98 -9.53 -9.49
N LYS A 33 -3.31 -10.57 -8.97
CA LYS A 33 -2.66 -10.50 -7.64
C LYS A 33 -1.50 -9.49 -7.61
N VAL A 34 -0.69 -9.42 -8.67
CA VAL A 34 0.39 -8.43 -8.77
C VAL A 34 -0.19 -7.02 -8.82
N LYS A 35 -1.20 -6.80 -9.67
CA LYS A 35 -1.88 -5.51 -9.80
C LYS A 35 -2.50 -5.06 -8.47
N GLU A 36 -3.18 -5.94 -7.74
CA GLU A 36 -3.75 -5.62 -6.43
C GLU A 36 -2.67 -5.24 -5.41
N GLN A 37 -1.50 -5.89 -5.44
CA GLN A 37 -0.38 -5.54 -4.58
C GLN A 37 0.21 -4.18 -4.92
N ASP A 38 0.37 -3.87 -6.21
CA ASP A 38 0.89 -2.58 -6.68
C ASP A 38 -0.06 -1.43 -6.34
N GLU A 39 -1.38 -1.63 -6.48
CA GLU A 39 -2.39 -0.65 -6.08
C GLU A 39 -2.32 -0.36 -4.58
N LYS A 40 -2.26 -1.41 -3.74
CA LYS A 40 -2.10 -1.25 -2.28
C LYS A 40 -0.80 -0.52 -1.93
N LEU A 41 0.30 -0.84 -2.61
CA LEU A 41 1.57 -0.14 -2.41
C LEU A 41 1.39 1.35 -2.72
N ASN A 42 0.84 1.71 -3.88
CA ASN A 42 0.65 3.10 -4.28
C ASN A 42 -0.20 3.88 -3.28
N ILE A 43 -1.30 3.31 -2.80
CA ILE A 43 -2.15 3.92 -1.76
C ILE A 43 -1.34 4.24 -0.49
N ALA A 44 -0.49 3.33 -0.04
CA ALA A 44 0.33 3.53 1.15
C ALA A 44 1.42 4.60 0.94
N LEU A 45 2.00 4.66 -0.25
CA LEU A 45 2.99 5.68 -0.61
C LEU A 45 2.33 7.06 -0.71
N ASP A 46 1.14 7.17 -1.29
CA ASP A 46 0.40 8.43 -1.39
C ASP A 46 -0.05 8.91 -0.01
N TYR A 47 -0.59 8.02 0.83
CA TYR A 47 -0.87 8.33 2.22
C TYR A 47 0.36 8.88 2.94
N THR A 48 1.54 8.29 2.72
CA THR A 48 2.79 8.75 3.31
C THR A 48 3.16 10.15 2.81
N ARG A 49 3.11 10.39 1.49
CA ARG A 49 3.41 11.69 0.89
C ARG A 49 2.49 12.78 1.43
N GLU A 50 1.19 12.55 1.38
CA GLU A 50 0.19 13.51 1.84
C GLU A 50 0.28 13.79 3.35
N SER A 51 0.68 12.79 4.14
CA SER A 51 0.81 12.91 5.59
C SER A 51 2.03 13.74 5.98
N PHE A 52 3.13 13.64 5.24
CA PHE A 52 4.42 14.22 5.62
C PHE A 52 4.85 15.44 4.80
N ALA A 53 4.10 15.83 3.77
CA ALA A 53 4.47 16.93 2.87
C ALA A 53 4.78 18.26 3.58
N LEU A 54 4.12 18.57 4.69
CA LEU A 54 4.35 19.79 5.47
C LEU A 54 5.46 19.64 6.53
N TYR A 55 5.85 18.42 6.85
CA TYR A 55 6.71 18.10 8.01
C TYR A 55 8.11 17.64 7.61
N LEU A 56 8.36 17.45 6.32
CA LEU A 56 9.62 17.00 5.73
C LEU A 56 10.05 17.88 4.56
N SER A 57 11.37 17.95 4.32
CA SER A 57 11.89 18.40 3.03
C SER A 57 11.61 17.35 1.95
N ASP A 58 11.64 17.76 0.67
CA ASP A 58 11.46 16.85 -0.47
C ASP A 58 12.45 15.68 -0.46
N GLU A 59 13.70 15.93 -0.04
CA GLU A 59 14.72 14.89 0.09
C GLU A 59 14.35 13.85 1.14
N HIS A 60 13.98 14.31 2.34
CA HIS A 60 13.56 13.42 3.41
C HIS A 60 12.24 12.72 3.11
N LEU A 61 11.33 13.35 2.38
CA LEU A 61 10.07 12.75 1.94
C LEU A 61 10.30 11.61 0.95
N LYS A 62 11.25 11.77 0.01
CA LYS A 62 11.68 10.71 -0.90
C LYS A 62 12.27 9.52 -0.12
N VAL A 63 13.13 9.79 0.86
CA VAL A 63 13.70 8.75 1.74
C VAL A 63 12.61 8.02 2.52
N LEU A 64 11.66 8.74 3.14
CA LEU A 64 10.56 8.13 3.89
C LEU A 64 9.69 7.25 2.99
N THR A 65 9.37 7.71 1.79
CA THR A 65 8.60 6.95 0.79
C THR A 65 9.33 5.66 0.40
N ARG A 66 10.65 5.73 0.17
CA ARG A 66 11.47 4.54 -0.11
C ARG A 66 11.51 3.57 1.08
N ASN A 67 11.65 4.08 2.30
CA ASN A 67 11.61 3.26 3.51
C ASN A 67 10.27 2.51 3.64
N VAL A 68 9.14 3.19 3.38
CA VAL A 68 7.81 2.57 3.40
C VAL A 68 7.72 1.45 2.35
N GLN A 69 8.27 1.66 1.15
CA GLN A 69 8.33 0.62 0.13
C GLN A 69 9.18 -0.59 0.58
N ILE A 70 10.34 -0.37 1.20
CA ILE A 70 11.20 -1.42 1.79
C ILE A 70 10.40 -2.24 2.81
N TYR A 71 9.70 -1.56 3.73
CA TYR A 71 8.86 -2.21 4.73
C TYR A 71 7.71 -3.02 4.11
N ILE A 72 6.97 -2.45 3.16
CA ILE A 72 5.81 -3.10 2.53
C ILE A 72 6.26 -4.35 1.77
N ASN A 73 7.36 -4.25 1.01
CA ASN A 73 7.91 -5.34 0.21
C ASN A 73 8.75 -6.33 1.02
N LYS A 74 8.88 -6.12 2.34
CA LYS A 74 9.67 -6.97 3.26
C LYS A 74 11.12 -7.14 2.81
N LEU A 75 11.71 -6.06 2.30
CA LEU A 75 13.13 -6.00 1.96
C LEU A 75 14.00 -5.85 3.23
N ASP A 76 15.33 -5.93 3.09
CA ASP A 76 16.24 -5.90 4.24
C ASP A 76 16.14 -4.56 5.00
N ALA A 77 15.89 -4.63 6.30
CA ALA A 77 15.81 -3.45 7.18
C ALA A 77 17.12 -2.64 7.22
N LYS A 78 18.26 -3.21 6.81
CA LYS A 78 19.54 -2.49 6.66
C LYS A 78 19.51 -1.41 5.58
N GLU A 79 18.59 -1.52 4.62
CA GLU A 79 18.40 -0.49 3.58
C GLU A 79 17.68 0.76 4.12
N LEU A 80 17.02 0.66 5.27
CA LEU A 80 16.29 1.78 5.87
C LEU A 80 17.26 2.91 6.25
N LYS A 81 16.83 4.15 5.97
CA LYS A 81 17.59 5.35 6.30
C LYS A 81 16.82 6.24 7.26
N PRO A 82 17.51 6.93 8.19
CA PRO A 82 16.85 7.82 9.12
C PRO A 82 16.30 9.06 8.40
N VAL A 83 15.23 9.61 8.96
CA VAL A 83 14.52 10.80 8.48
C VAL A 83 14.29 11.74 9.65
N LYS A 84 14.49 13.04 9.42
CA LYS A 84 14.25 14.08 10.41
C LYS A 84 12.93 14.80 10.11
N VAL A 85 11.97 14.66 11.02
CA VAL A 85 10.68 15.37 10.97
C VAL A 85 10.73 16.64 11.81
N LYS A 86 9.88 17.61 11.46
CA LYS A 86 9.60 18.79 12.29
C LYS A 86 8.18 18.68 12.84
N GLU A 87 7.96 19.19 14.05
CA GLU A 87 6.63 19.40 14.67
C GLU A 87 5.77 18.16 14.96
N LEU A 88 6.12 16.99 14.43
CA LEU A 88 5.44 15.73 14.71
C LEU A 88 5.86 15.15 16.06
N SER A 89 4.88 14.73 16.84
CA SER A 89 5.08 14.06 18.12
C SER A 89 5.34 12.55 17.94
N ILE A 90 5.81 11.90 19.01
CA ILE A 90 5.93 10.44 19.05
C ILE A 90 4.59 9.72 18.81
N ASN A 91 3.47 10.31 19.24
CA ASN A 91 2.14 9.74 19.00
C ASN A 91 1.74 9.84 17.53
N ASP A 92 2.06 10.94 16.85
CA ASP A 92 1.79 11.07 15.41
C ASP A 92 2.50 9.97 14.61
N LEU A 93 3.76 9.69 14.96
CA LEU A 93 4.54 8.65 14.28
C LEU A 93 4.09 7.24 14.64
N ARG A 94 3.63 7.00 15.87
CA ARG A 94 2.98 5.74 16.26
C ARG A 94 1.71 5.50 15.45
N HIS A 95 0.86 6.52 15.29
CA HIS A 95 -0.36 6.44 14.47
C HIS A 95 -0.05 6.19 13.00
N PHE A 96 0.94 6.88 12.46
CA PHE A 96 1.42 6.61 11.10
C PHE A 96 1.84 5.14 10.94
N GLY A 97 2.67 4.63 11.85
CA GLY A 97 3.09 3.22 11.83
C GLY A 97 1.91 2.27 11.95
N TRP A 98 0.97 2.54 12.87
CA TRP A 98 -0.26 1.76 13.01
C TRP A 98 -1.10 1.73 11.74
N ASN A 99 -1.29 2.88 11.08
CA ASN A 99 -2.07 2.98 9.85
C ASN A 99 -1.47 2.14 8.73
N ILE A 100 -0.15 2.22 8.53
CA ILE A 100 0.58 1.40 7.56
C ILE A 100 0.47 -0.09 7.92
N TRP A 101 0.80 -0.47 9.17
CA TRP A 101 0.70 -1.87 9.61
C TRP A 101 -0.72 -2.41 9.48
N ASN A 102 -1.74 -1.61 9.81
CA ASN A 102 -3.13 -2.00 9.79
C ASN A 102 -3.68 -2.20 8.37
N PHE A 103 -3.19 -1.42 7.41
CA PHE A 103 -3.55 -1.55 6.01
C PHE A 103 -3.06 -2.87 5.39
N PHE A 104 -1.93 -3.40 5.85
CA PHE A 104 -1.33 -4.63 5.31
C PHE A 104 -1.46 -5.87 6.20
N LYS A 105 -2.41 -5.90 7.16
CA LYS A 105 -2.62 -7.10 8.00
C LYS A 105 -3.00 -8.33 7.16
N PRO A 106 -2.59 -9.54 7.59
CA PRO A 106 -1.83 -9.84 8.81
C PRO A 106 -0.30 -9.66 8.63
N ARG A 107 0.35 -8.96 9.57
CA ARG A 107 1.81 -8.78 9.67
C ARG A 107 2.25 -8.73 11.13
N ASN A 108 3.53 -8.98 11.40
CA ASN A 108 4.10 -8.86 12.75
C ASN A 108 4.17 -7.38 13.17
N GLN A 109 3.61 -7.05 14.34
CA GLN A 109 3.68 -5.69 14.89
C GLN A 109 5.10 -5.28 15.31
N MET A 110 5.98 -6.24 15.57
CA MET A 110 7.38 -5.90 15.87
C MET A 110 8.08 -5.30 14.66
N ASP A 111 7.74 -5.72 13.44
CA ASP A 111 8.38 -5.21 12.22
C ASP A 111 8.12 -3.70 12.07
N ILE A 112 6.91 -3.24 12.39
CA ILE A 112 6.60 -1.81 12.33
C ILE A 112 7.25 -1.03 13.49
N ALA A 113 7.40 -1.63 14.67
CA ALA A 113 8.13 -1.00 15.77
C ALA A 113 9.62 -0.80 15.43
N HIS A 114 10.26 -1.82 14.81
CA HIS A 114 11.63 -1.70 14.30
C HIS A 114 11.75 -0.63 13.23
N PHE A 115 10.82 -0.62 12.27
CA PHE A 115 10.75 0.40 11.23
C PHE A 115 10.72 1.81 11.83
N LEU A 116 9.81 2.09 12.77
CA LEU A 116 9.68 3.41 13.38
C LEU A 116 10.96 3.84 14.09
N LYS A 117 11.62 2.94 14.81
CA LYS A 117 12.86 3.27 15.55
C LYS A 117 14.04 3.54 14.63
N ILE A 118 14.16 2.81 13.50
CA ILE A 118 15.24 3.02 12.52
C ILE A 118 15.00 4.30 11.70
N VAL A 119 13.75 4.53 11.27
CA VAL A 119 13.41 5.64 10.38
C VAL A 119 13.31 6.96 11.14
N PHE A 120 12.86 6.96 12.40
CA PHE A 120 12.71 8.17 13.21
C PHE A 120 13.51 8.08 14.52
N PRO A 121 14.85 7.92 14.45
CA PRO A 121 15.67 7.64 15.61
C PRO A 121 15.66 8.77 16.64
N ASP A 122 15.56 10.03 16.19
CA ASP A 122 15.54 11.20 17.08
C ASP A 122 14.34 11.20 18.03
N ILE A 123 13.19 10.67 17.58
CA ILE A 123 11.94 10.64 18.36
C ILE A 123 11.82 9.36 19.17
N PHE A 124 12.27 8.22 18.64
CA PHE A 124 12.14 6.92 19.30
C PHE A 124 13.42 6.46 20.02
N LYS A 125 14.42 7.33 20.18
CA LYS A 125 15.71 7.02 20.82
C LYS A 125 15.52 6.29 22.15
N GLU A 126 14.70 6.85 23.02
CA GLU A 126 14.46 6.38 24.40
C GLU A 126 13.31 5.37 24.52
N ALA A 127 12.58 5.12 23.42
CA ALA A 127 11.43 4.23 23.44
C ALA A 127 11.84 2.77 23.17
N GLU A 128 11.57 1.87 24.12
CA GLU A 128 11.75 0.42 23.92
C GLU A 128 10.79 -0.13 22.86
N PHE A 129 11.21 -1.16 22.11
CA PHE A 129 10.40 -1.72 21.02
C PHE A 129 9.03 -2.21 21.49
N ASP A 130 8.96 -2.87 22.65
CA ASP A 130 7.71 -3.30 23.26
C ASP A 130 6.82 -2.13 23.67
N SER A 131 7.42 -1.02 24.10
CA SER A 131 6.68 0.21 24.37
C SER A 131 6.10 0.78 23.09
N ILE A 132 6.88 0.89 22.01
CA ILE A 132 6.38 1.35 20.71
C ILE A 132 5.19 0.51 20.27
N LYS A 133 5.34 -0.82 20.28
CA LYS A 133 4.28 -1.77 19.90
C LYS A 133 3.01 -1.59 20.72
N ARG A 134 3.11 -1.51 22.05
CA ARG A 134 1.95 -1.38 22.95
C ARG A 134 1.17 -0.10 22.68
N HIS A 135 1.86 1.00 22.39
CA HIS A 135 1.25 2.32 22.24
C HIS A 135 0.95 2.69 20.77
N LEU A 136 1.06 1.76 19.82
CA LEU A 136 0.77 2.04 18.40
C LEU A 136 -0.67 2.54 18.18
N LYS A 137 -1.62 2.04 18.97
CA LYS A 137 -3.05 2.35 18.87
C LYS A 137 -3.53 3.34 19.93
N ASP A 138 -2.64 3.84 20.78
CA ASP A 138 -3.05 4.71 21.87
C ASP A 138 -3.54 6.05 21.34
N ASP A 139 -4.61 6.59 21.92
CA ASP A 139 -5.16 7.89 21.54
C ASP A 139 -5.48 8.02 20.02
N GLU A 140 -6.16 7.05 19.39
CA GLU A 140 -6.50 7.06 17.93
C GLU A 140 -7.18 8.36 17.42
N LEU A 141 -7.69 9.19 18.33
CA LEU A 141 -8.36 10.46 18.06
C LEU A 141 -7.48 11.71 18.27
N LYS A 142 -6.24 11.56 18.76
CA LYS A 142 -5.28 12.66 18.98
C LYS A 142 -4.16 12.63 17.93
N GLY A 143 -3.45 13.75 17.77
CA GLY A 143 -2.39 13.89 16.76
C GLY A 143 -2.81 14.64 15.50
N LEU A 144 -1.82 15.09 14.72
CA LEU A 144 -1.90 15.72 13.40
C LEU A 144 -2.05 14.68 12.29
N LEU A 145 -1.42 13.51 12.44
CA LEU A 145 -1.52 12.38 11.51
C LEU A 145 -2.73 11.49 11.80
N ARG A 146 -3.88 12.13 12.04
CA ARG A 146 -5.14 11.45 12.34
C ARG A 146 -5.45 10.41 11.28
N TYR A 147 -6.18 9.38 11.70
CA TYR A 147 -6.78 8.39 10.83
C TYR A 147 -7.44 9.05 9.61
N ARG A 148 -6.77 9.06 8.46
CA ARG A 148 -7.37 9.50 7.21
C ARG A 148 -8.37 8.43 6.81
N ARG A 149 -9.66 8.81 6.84
CA ARG A 149 -10.82 7.99 6.44
C ARG A 149 -10.59 7.29 5.08
N ALA A 150 -9.73 7.83 4.22
CA ALA A 150 -9.28 7.23 2.97
C ALA A 150 -8.76 5.78 3.08
N LEU A 151 -8.05 5.41 4.15
CA LEU A 151 -7.57 4.02 4.33
C LEU A 151 -8.70 3.06 4.76
N HIS A 152 -9.83 3.58 5.28
CA HIS A 152 -11.03 2.79 5.57
C HIS A 152 -11.91 2.59 4.34
N SER A 153 -12.04 3.63 3.49
CA SER A 153 -12.93 3.64 2.31
C SER A 153 -12.64 2.51 1.32
N LEU A 154 -11.42 1.96 1.34
CA LEU A 154 -10.98 0.89 0.45
C LEU A 154 -11.28 -0.52 1.00
N LYS A 155 -11.74 -0.65 2.25
CA LYS A 155 -12.30 -1.91 2.77
C LYS A 155 -13.78 -2.11 2.42
N THR A 156 -14.46 -1.05 1.96
CA THR A 156 -15.88 -1.10 1.58
C THR A 156 -16.11 -1.41 0.09
N TYR A 157 -15.04 -1.64 -0.69
CA TYR A 157 -15.12 -1.95 -2.11
C TYR A 157 -14.29 -3.20 -2.48
N TYR A 158 -14.29 -4.26 -1.65
CA TYR A 158 -13.96 -5.62 -2.05
C TYR A 158 -14.63 -6.61 -1.10
#